data_AF-A0A5K7XCT9-F1
#
_entry.id   AF-A0A5K7XCT9-F1
#
_cell.length_a   1.000
_cell.length_b   1.000
_cell.length_c   1.000
_cell.angle_alpha   90.00
_cell.angle_beta   90.00
_cell.angle_gamma   90.00
#
_symmetry.space_group_name_H-M   'P 1'
#
loop_
_entity.id
_entity.type
_entity.pdbx_description
1 polymer ?
#
loop_
_entity_poly.entity_id
_entity_poly.type
_entity_poly.pdbx_seq_one_letter_code
_entity_poly.pdbx_strand_id
1 'polypeptide(L)'
;MTNELETETKKQKVGSGKGETKPVKSFRDGGISAMIWKRESSTGFPYYEYSISRSWKASTGKTGYSSNYFAKNQAQLLNVIQQACTWIAENEAQLVQAEPLAA
;
A
#
# COMPACT_ATOMS: atom_id res chain seq x y z
N MET A 1 7.58 13.15 40.62
CA MET A 1 7.89 13.17 39.18
C MET A 1 7.50 11.83 38.59
N THR A 2 6.29 11.71 38.05
CA THR A 2 5.87 10.55 37.24
C THR A 2 4.84 11.09 36.24
N ASN A 3 5.32 11.48 35.05
CA ASN A 3 4.46 11.80 33.93
C ASN A 3 4.18 10.50 33.17
N GLU A 4 2.95 10.04 33.24
CA GLU A 4 2.43 8.99 32.36
C GLU A 4 2.22 9.61 30.97
N LEU A 5 2.93 9.11 29.96
CA LEU A 5 2.68 9.46 28.56
C LEU A 5 1.53 8.58 28.05
N GLU A 6 0.33 9.13 28.00
CA GLU A 6 -0.77 8.60 27.20
C GLU A 6 -0.40 8.73 25.71
N THR A 7 -0.14 7.61 25.03
CA THR A 7 0.02 7.61 23.58
C THR A 7 -1.35 7.47 22.92
N GLU A 8 -2.03 8.61 22.71
CA GLU A 8 -3.16 8.70 21.79
C GLU A 8 -2.71 8.32 20.38
N THR A 9 -3.18 7.18 19.88
CA THR A 9 -2.93 6.79 18.49
C THR A 9 -3.92 7.53 17.59
N LYS A 10 -3.59 8.77 17.20
CA LYS A 10 -4.31 9.48 16.14
C LYS A 10 -4.19 8.70 14.84
N LYS A 11 -5.29 8.07 14.40
CA LYS A 11 -5.43 7.55 13.04
C LYS A 11 -5.27 8.72 12.07
N GLN A 12 -4.09 8.83 11.48
CA GLN A 12 -3.83 9.75 10.38
C GLN A 12 -4.68 9.31 9.18
N LYS A 13 -5.76 10.05 8.96
CA LYS A 13 -6.67 9.89 7.81
C LYS A 13 -5.97 10.52 6.61
N VAL A 14 -5.19 9.73 5.89
CA VAL A 14 -4.59 10.17 4.62
C VAL A 14 -5.69 10.19 3.56
N GLY A 15 -6.00 11.39 3.07
CA GLY A 15 -6.37 11.68 1.69
C GLY A 15 -7.66 11.07 1.13
N SER A 16 -8.70 11.90 1.08
CA SER A 16 -9.91 11.71 0.30
C SER A 16 -9.63 11.64 -1.20
N GLY A 17 -9.52 10.44 -1.76
CA GLY A 17 -9.68 10.18 -3.18
C GLY A 17 -10.67 9.04 -3.36
N LYS A 18 -11.61 9.15 -4.29
CA LYS A 18 -12.49 8.04 -4.74
C LYS A 18 -11.64 6.97 -5.45
N GLY A 19 -10.64 6.41 -4.78
CA GLY A 19 -9.95 5.22 -5.26
C GLY A 19 -10.73 3.99 -4.88
N GLU A 20 -10.57 2.96 -5.68
CA GLU A 20 -11.13 1.64 -5.46
C GLU A 20 -10.80 1.16 -4.05
N THR A 21 -11.81 0.65 -3.31
CA THR A 21 -11.66 0.30 -1.88
C THR A 21 -10.79 -0.93 -1.66
N LYS A 22 -10.45 -1.65 -2.73
CA LYS A 22 -9.64 -2.86 -2.72
C LYS A 22 -8.42 -2.68 -3.63
N PRO A 23 -7.26 -3.23 -3.25
CA PRO A 23 -6.11 -3.25 -4.12
C PRO A 23 -6.38 -4.14 -5.34
N VAL A 24 -5.91 -3.71 -6.50
CA VAL A 24 -6.02 -4.48 -7.76
C VAL A 24 -5.11 -5.70 -7.75
N LYS A 25 -3.99 -5.63 -7.00
CA LYS A 25 -3.05 -6.73 -6.82
C LYS A 25 -2.39 -6.64 -5.45
N SER A 26 -2.02 -7.78 -4.88
CA SER A 26 -1.18 -7.82 -3.68
C SER A 26 -0.12 -8.91 -3.79
N PHE A 27 1.05 -8.63 -3.23
CA PHE A 27 2.18 -9.54 -3.09
C PHE A 27 2.51 -9.66 -1.61
N ARG A 28 2.87 -10.88 -1.16
CA ARG A 28 3.13 -11.15 0.25
C ARG A 28 4.34 -12.05 0.43
N ASP A 29 5.20 -11.66 1.36
CA ASP A 29 6.33 -12.45 1.83
C ASP A 29 6.38 -12.39 3.36
N GLY A 30 5.97 -13.50 3.98
CA GLY A 30 5.76 -13.59 5.43
C GLY A 30 4.82 -12.50 5.96
N GLY A 31 5.34 -11.69 6.87
CA GLY A 31 4.60 -10.59 7.49
C GLY A 31 4.50 -9.33 6.62
N ILE A 32 5.25 -9.24 5.51
CA ILE A 32 5.31 -8.05 4.66
C ILE A 32 4.37 -8.22 3.46
N SER A 33 3.66 -7.16 3.08
CA SER A 33 2.79 -7.15 1.91
C SER A 33 2.87 -5.83 1.16
N ALA A 34 2.96 -5.92 -0.17
CA ALA A 34 2.77 -4.80 -1.08
C ALA A 34 1.38 -4.90 -1.71
N MET A 35 0.64 -3.81 -1.73
CA MET A 35 -0.71 -3.71 -2.27
C MET A 35 -0.73 -2.63 -3.34
N ILE A 36 -1.14 -2.98 -4.56
CA ILE A 36 -1.19 -2.08 -5.71
C ILE A 36 -2.61 -1.55 -5.84
N TRP A 37 -2.73 -0.25 -6.07
CA TRP A 37 -3.98 0.49 -6.18
C TRP A 37 -4.03 1.17 -7.54
N LYS A 38 -5.20 1.14 -8.19
CA LYS A 38 -5.49 2.00 -9.33
C LYS A 38 -6.05 3.31 -8.81
N ARG A 39 -5.44 4.42 -9.19
CA ARG A 39 -5.84 5.77 -8.81
C ARG A 39 -5.98 6.64 -10.05
N GLU A 40 -6.53 7.82 -9.83
CA GLU A 40 -6.67 8.86 -10.84
C GLU A 40 -6.11 10.16 -10.25
N SER A 41 -5.31 10.88 -11.03
CA SER A 41 -4.80 12.18 -10.66
C SER A 41 -5.92 13.22 -10.66
N SER A 42 -5.68 14.41 -10.08
CA SER A 42 -6.66 15.50 -10.12
C SER A 42 -6.98 15.99 -11.54
N THR A 43 -6.15 15.64 -12.52
CA THR A 43 -6.34 15.98 -13.94
C THR A 43 -6.88 14.82 -14.77
N GLY A 44 -7.30 13.71 -14.14
CA GLY A 44 -7.95 12.58 -14.83
C GLY A 44 -7.02 11.47 -15.34
N PHE A 45 -5.69 11.62 -15.21
CA PHE A 45 -4.77 10.55 -15.64
C PHE A 45 -4.78 9.38 -14.66
N PRO A 46 -5.10 8.15 -15.10
CA PRO A 46 -5.05 6.98 -14.25
C PRO A 46 -3.59 6.54 -14.04
N TYR A 47 -3.27 6.10 -12.83
CA TYR A 47 -1.95 5.61 -12.46
C TYR A 47 -2.06 4.45 -11.46
N TYR A 48 -1.02 3.61 -11.43
CA TYR A 48 -0.85 2.63 -10.36
C TYR A 48 0.08 3.19 -9.29
N GLU A 49 -0.28 2.99 -8.03
CA GLU A 49 0.59 3.20 -6.89
C GLU A 49 0.62 1.92 -6.05
N TYR A 50 1.61 1.76 -5.18
CA TYR A 50 1.61 0.67 -4.21
C TYR A 50 1.90 1.16 -2.79
N SER A 51 1.25 0.52 -1.83
CA SER A 51 1.49 0.70 -0.40
C SER A 51 2.11 -0.57 0.18
N ILE A 52 3.06 -0.43 1.10
CA ILE A 52 3.65 -1.56 1.83
C ILE A 52 3.10 -1.58 3.25
N SER A 53 2.87 -2.78 3.79
CA SER A 53 2.53 -2.97 5.20
C SER A 53 3.27 -4.15 5.80
N ARG A 54 3.57 -4.07 7.10
CA ARG A 54 3.97 -5.21 7.94
C ARG A 54 2.81 -5.63 8.82
N SER A 55 2.61 -6.93 8.95
CA SER A 55 1.59 -7.56 9.78
C SER A 55 2.19 -8.53 10.79
N TRP A 56 1.55 -8.69 11.94
CA TRP A 56 1.92 -9.67 12.96
C TRP A 56 0.67 -10.14 13.72
N LYS A 57 0.74 -11.34 14.31
CA LYS A 57 -0.29 -11.79 15.26
C LYS A 57 0.01 -11.18 16.62
N ALA A 58 -0.93 -10.42 17.17
CA ALA A 58 -0.86 -9.95 18.54
C ALA A 58 -1.26 -11.07 19.51
N SER A 59 -0.84 -10.95 20.77
CA SER A 59 -1.23 -11.87 21.85
C SER A 59 -2.75 -11.95 22.05
N THR A 60 -3.48 -10.91 21.67
CA THR A 60 -4.96 -10.84 21.70
C THR A 60 -5.63 -11.65 20.58
N GLY A 61 -4.87 -12.37 19.75
CA GLY A 61 -5.37 -13.10 18.59
C GLY A 61 -5.69 -12.23 17.37
N LYS A 62 -5.64 -10.90 17.51
CA LYS A 62 -5.85 -9.95 16.41
C LYS A 62 -4.58 -9.77 15.58
N THR A 63 -4.74 -9.48 14.29
CA THR A 63 -3.62 -9.08 13.43
C THR A 63 -3.35 -7.59 13.59
N GLY A 64 -2.12 -7.24 13.97
CA GLY A 64 -1.63 -5.86 13.95
C GLY A 64 -1.03 -5.51 12.60
N TYR A 65 -1.05 -4.22 12.26
CA TYR A 65 -0.48 -3.67 11.02
C TYR A 65 0.37 -2.43 11.33
N SER A 66 1.44 -2.23 10.58
CA SER A 66 2.33 -1.06 10.72
C SER A 66 3.02 -0.77 9.39
N SER A 67 3.32 0.51 9.18
CA SER A 67 4.21 1.01 8.12
C SER A 67 5.68 1.10 8.58
N ASN A 68 6.01 0.63 9.79
CA ASN A 68 7.37 0.57 10.32
C ASN A 68 7.95 -0.84 10.17
N TYR A 69 9.24 -0.90 9.79
CA TYR A 69 9.94 -2.14 9.45
C TYR A 69 11.19 -2.32 10.30
N PHE A 70 11.61 -3.57 10.47
CA PHE A 70 12.87 -3.91 11.13
C PHE A 70 13.94 -4.23 10.08
N ALA A 71 15.22 -4.08 10.42
CA ALA A 71 16.32 -4.40 9.52
C ALA A 71 16.24 -5.83 8.94
N LYS A 72 15.83 -6.81 9.76
CA LYS A 72 15.64 -8.20 9.32
C LYS A 72 14.57 -8.39 8.23
N ASN A 73 13.72 -7.39 7.98
CA ASN A 73 12.73 -7.43 6.92
C ASN A 73 13.29 -7.05 5.54
N GLN A 74 14.57 -6.68 5.44
CA GLN A 74 15.18 -6.21 4.19
C GLN A 74 14.92 -7.13 2.99
N ALA A 75 15.20 -8.43 3.11
CA ALA A 75 15.00 -9.37 1.99
C ALA A 75 13.54 -9.45 1.55
N GLN A 76 12.61 -9.52 2.50
CA GLN A 76 11.16 -9.58 2.23
C GLN A 76 10.65 -8.28 1.59
N LEU A 77 11.15 -7.12 2.04
CA LEU A 77 10.83 -5.82 1.47
C LEU A 77 11.29 -5.74 0.02
N LEU A 78 12.56 -6.05 -0.26
CA LEU A 78 13.10 -6.05 -1.62
C LEU A 78 12.29 -6.96 -2.53
N ASN A 79 11.93 -8.16 -2.06
CA ASN A 79 11.15 -9.12 -2.83
C ASN A 79 9.76 -8.58 -3.21
N VAL A 80 8.97 -8.09 -2.24
CA VAL A 80 7.62 -7.58 -2.54
C VAL A 80 7.63 -6.27 -3.32
N ILE A 81 8.65 -5.41 -3.12
CA ILE A 81 8.82 -4.18 -3.90
C ILE A 81 9.13 -4.53 -5.35
N GLN A 82 10.07 -5.46 -5.58
CA GLN A 82 10.42 -5.90 -6.92
C GLN A 82 9.20 -6.46 -7.66
N GLN A 83 8.43 -7.34 -7.02
CA GLN A 83 7.21 -7.89 -7.60
C GLN A 83 6.18 -6.80 -7.92
N ALA A 84 5.99 -5.83 -7.03
CA ALA A 84 5.06 -4.72 -7.25
C ALA A 84 5.50 -3.84 -8.42
N CYS A 85 6.77 -3.45 -8.47
CA CYS A 85 7.34 -2.64 -9.55
C CYS A 85 7.27 -3.36 -10.90
N THR A 86 7.64 -4.65 -10.95
CA THR A 86 7.54 -5.46 -12.17
C THR A 86 6.09 -5.52 -12.66
N TRP A 87 5.14 -5.79 -11.77
CA TRP A 87 3.73 -5.84 -12.14
C TRP A 87 3.22 -4.49 -12.66
N ILE A 88 3.59 -3.36 -12.02
CA ILE A 88 3.20 -2.04 -12.49
C ILE A 88 3.75 -1.80 -13.89
N ALA A 89 5.05 -2.04 -14.13
CA ALA A 89 5.67 -1.83 -15.43
C ALA A 89 5.01 -2.67 -16.54
N GLU A 90 4.59 -3.90 -16.24
CA GLU A 90 3.87 -4.77 -17.18
C GLU A 90 2.43 -4.31 -17.47
N ASN A 91 1.80 -3.59 -16.55
CA ASN A 91 0.38 -3.21 -16.64
C ASN A 91 0.17 -1.72 -16.93
N GLU A 92 1.20 -0.88 -16.85
CA GLU A 92 1.12 0.57 -17.05
C GLU A 92 0.61 0.92 -18.46
N ALA A 93 1.00 0.15 -19.48
CA ALA A 93 0.51 0.31 -20.85
C ALA A 93 -1.02 0.13 -20.98
N GLN A 94 -1.67 -0.60 -20.07
CA GLN A 94 -3.11 -0.83 -20.06
C GLN A 94 -3.89 0.38 -19.52
N LEU A 95 -3.23 1.31 -18.83
CA LEU A 95 -3.86 2.52 -18.31
C LEU A 95 -4.19 3.54 -19.42
N VAL A 96 -3.38 3.55 -20.49
CA VAL A 96 -3.49 4.52 -21.60
C VAL A 96 -4.59 4.13 -22.60
N GLN A 97 -4.97 2.85 -22.68
CA GLN A 97 -5.95 2.38 -23.67
C GLN A 97 -7.42 2.58 -23.26
N ALA A 98 -7.68 3.28 -22.15
CA ALA A 98 -9.03 3.45 -21.59
C ALA A 98 -9.75 4.76 -21.97
N GLU A 99 -9.16 5.64 -22.80
CA GLU A 99 -9.87 6.79 -23.38
C GLU A 99 -10.27 6.51 -24.84
N PRO A 100 -11.56 6.31 -25.15
CA PRO A 100 -12.06 6.65 -26.46
C PRO A 100 -12.15 8.19 -26.54
N LEU A 101 -11.52 8.73 -27.57
CA LEU A 101 -11.72 10.06 -28.14
C LEU A 101 -13.17 10.54 -27.97
N ALA A 102 -13.41 11.48 -27.06
CA ALA A 102 -14.69 12.17 -26.93
C ALA A 102 -14.46 13.69 -27.00
N ALA A 103 -14.32 14.18 -28.23
CA ALA A 103 -14.72 15.52 -28.67
C ALA A 103 -14.76 15.55 -30.20
#